data_AF-N1Q260-F1
#
_entry.id   AF-N1Q260-F1
#
_cell.length_a   1.000
_cell.length_b   1.000
_cell.length_c   1.000
_cell.angle_alpha   90.00
_cell.angle_beta   90.00
_cell.angle_gamma   90.00
#
_symmetry.space_group_name_H-M   'P 1'
#
loop_
_entity.id
_entity.type
_entity.pdbx_description
1 polymer ?
#
loop_
_entity_poly.entity_id
_entity_poly.type
_entity_poly.pdbx_seq_one_letter_code
_entity_poly.pdbx_strand_id
1 'polypeptide(L)'
;MRFFDVGQPFALRRPAIKLNDVDRALAGDLDTASMGQFSWKTRVRRRHEALAVQAPGVCCLDTTSFSTTSSLTQHDHPPSSDSSSLSSETRYTSYGLHRALNSLTISQTHVHFASKKAQKNLRYLDDMRATHDQMRNELDSAIDEYQEVFHLRDANDDPKLEGTMNRQFLSANNRLARASREYTAYVDDLNELRQLPELSRATLKSASMDWKVASKLDRQDEQHVSMYTKLREVQEQTQELEHMRHDLIDLTNPIGGLTQQLDGLEIERDNLKAERGRLKVELNTLHAERNDLQKERDSLRDDLSFKTEWAINLQQEQEILQKEHEGLQKEQESLQKDVSFKTEWAIDLTKHLNEAVARSQSLDVEVNSYKSQLSFAKAETTRYKDENKSLRRENQDLGYNLAGAQDEIDTLRNANEDLRRNTAHLRSEFEEVHGQARTLQRRFSDVTSSGRRSLMEPVPFVGGTAASIQETLEESQMRERVMSMGEKAMSF
;
A
#
# COMPACT_ATOMS: atom_id res chain seq x y z
N MET A 1 -13.10 25.57 45.66
CA MET A 1 -13.55 26.45 46.77
C MET A 1 -14.47 27.54 46.22
N ARG A 2 -15.78 27.25 46.09
CA ARG A 2 -16.92 28.18 45.95
C ARG A 2 -18.13 27.49 46.61
N PHE A 3 -19.09 28.25 47.10
CA PHE A 3 -20.05 27.81 48.13
C PHE A 3 -21.40 27.28 47.58
N PHE A 4 -22.09 26.50 48.42
CA PHE A 4 -23.51 26.14 48.32
C PHE A 4 -24.42 27.26 48.86
N ASP A 5 -25.56 27.51 48.20
CA ASP A 5 -26.96 27.55 48.74
C ASP A 5 -27.92 27.84 47.53
N VAL A 6 -29.27 27.75 47.52
CA VAL A 6 -30.34 27.35 48.47
C VAL A 6 -31.42 26.58 47.65
N GLY A 7 -32.38 25.87 48.28
CA GLY A 7 -33.66 25.54 47.60
C GLY A 7 -34.47 24.33 48.12
N GLN A 8 -35.26 24.51 49.19
CA GLN A 8 -36.06 23.46 49.86
C GLN A 8 -37.43 23.12 49.20
N PRO A 9 -38.16 22.05 49.65
CA PRO A 9 -39.07 21.28 48.78
C PRO A 9 -40.58 21.27 49.15
N PHE A 10 -41.38 20.67 48.26
CA PHE A 10 -42.79 20.26 48.42
C PHE A 10 -43.08 19.04 47.51
N ALA A 11 -44.04 18.11 47.76
CA ALA A 11 -44.94 17.93 48.91
C ALA A 11 -45.29 16.44 49.20
N LEU A 12 -46.05 16.26 50.30
CA LEU A 12 -46.55 15.05 50.97
C LEU A 12 -47.61 14.17 50.24
N ARG A 13 -47.48 12.84 50.43
CA ARG A 13 -48.51 11.82 50.79
C ARG A 13 -49.86 11.73 50.01
N ARG A 14 -50.24 10.51 49.62
CA ARG A 14 -51.13 9.58 50.40
C ARG A 14 -51.06 8.12 49.87
N PRO A 15 -51.60 7.09 50.60
CA PRO A 15 -51.09 5.70 50.53
C PRO A 15 -52.18 4.60 50.33
N ALA A 16 -51.81 3.35 50.70
CA ALA A 16 -52.56 2.06 50.67
C ALA A 16 -52.37 1.26 49.37
N ILE A 17 -52.44 -0.09 49.34
CA ILE A 17 -52.99 -1.08 50.31
C ILE A 17 -51.92 -2.16 50.68
N LYS A 18 -52.10 -2.87 51.80
CA LYS A 18 -51.37 -4.12 52.16
C LYS A 18 -52.29 -5.35 52.05
N LEU A 19 -51.72 -6.50 51.73
CA LEU A 19 -51.93 -7.89 52.22
C LEU A 19 -51.22 -8.82 51.18
N ASN A 20 -50.46 -9.89 51.49
CA ASN A 20 -50.69 -11.09 52.34
C ASN A 20 -51.82 -11.98 51.78
N ASP A 21 -51.69 -13.30 51.58
CA ASP A 21 -50.59 -14.26 51.83
C ASP A 21 -50.23 -15.00 50.48
N VAL A 22 -49.73 -16.25 50.30
CA VAL A 22 -49.57 -17.48 51.10
C VAL A 22 -48.27 -18.24 50.74
N ASP A 23 -47.69 -18.86 51.76
CA ASP A 23 -46.60 -19.84 51.86
C ASP A 23 -46.32 -20.83 50.70
N ARG A 24 -45.02 -21.03 50.40
CA ARG A 24 -44.19 -22.24 50.74
C ARG A 24 -42.94 -22.32 49.85
N ALA A 25 -41.83 -22.99 50.22
CA ALA A 25 -41.17 -23.30 51.50
C ALA A 25 -39.88 -24.08 51.16
N LEU A 26 -38.78 -23.88 51.91
CA LEU A 26 -37.57 -24.74 51.96
C LEU A 26 -36.85 -25.00 50.60
N ALA A 27 -35.70 -24.40 50.34
CA ALA A 27 -34.37 -24.77 50.87
C ALA A 27 -33.91 -26.18 50.45
N GLY A 28 -32.96 -26.24 49.51
CA GLY A 28 -32.30 -27.48 49.06
C GLY A 28 -31.33 -27.24 47.89
N ASP A 29 -30.05 -27.56 48.14
CA ASP A 29 -29.05 -28.08 47.20
C ASP A 29 -28.84 -27.38 45.84
N LEU A 30 -27.96 -26.38 45.85
CA LEU A 30 -26.99 -26.16 44.78
C LEU A 30 -25.81 -27.12 44.99
N ASP A 31 -25.61 -28.12 44.12
CA ASP A 31 -24.24 -28.40 43.66
C ASP A 31 -24.11 -29.14 42.30
N THR A 32 -23.05 -28.74 41.61
CA THR A 32 -22.36 -29.19 40.39
C THR A 32 -22.64 -30.59 39.77
N ALA A 33 -23.25 -30.61 38.56
CA ALA A 33 -23.11 -31.71 37.59
C ALA A 33 -23.36 -31.31 36.10
N SER A 34 -22.29 -31.11 35.31
CA SER A 34 -22.25 -31.08 33.82
C SER A 34 -20.80 -30.77 33.40
N MET A 35 -19.91 -31.70 33.01
CA MET A 35 -20.00 -32.90 32.18
C MET A 35 -20.22 -32.64 30.67
N GLY A 36 -19.12 -32.67 29.91
CA GLY A 36 -19.08 -33.36 28.62
C GLY A 36 -19.63 -32.66 27.37
N GLN A 37 -18.99 -31.58 26.89
CA GLN A 37 -19.08 -31.22 25.47
C GLN A 37 -18.06 -32.01 24.64
N PHE A 38 -18.47 -33.18 24.13
CA PHE A 38 -17.75 -33.83 23.03
C PHE A 38 -18.32 -33.39 21.68
N SER A 39 -17.39 -33.19 20.73
CA SER A 39 -17.66 -32.87 19.33
C SER A 39 -18.60 -33.88 18.65
N TRP A 40 -19.36 -33.42 17.65
CA TRP A 40 -19.27 -33.92 16.25
C TRP A 40 -20.16 -33.06 15.33
N LYS A 41 -19.54 -32.29 14.41
CA LYS A 41 -20.22 -31.64 13.28
C LYS A 41 -19.35 -31.69 12.02
N THR A 42 -19.65 -32.66 11.14
CA THR A 42 -18.91 -32.87 9.89
C THR A 42 -19.71 -32.36 8.69
N ARG A 43 -19.23 -31.24 8.12
CA ARG A 43 -19.12 -30.97 6.67
C ARG A 43 -20.15 -31.64 5.74
N VAL A 44 -21.06 -30.83 5.18
CA VAL A 44 -21.58 -31.02 3.82
C VAL A 44 -21.23 -29.78 2.99
N ARG A 45 -20.70 -29.98 1.77
CA ARG A 45 -20.30 -28.92 0.84
C ARG A 45 -21.07 -29.09 -0.47
N ARG A 46 -21.43 -27.96 -1.10
CA ARG A 46 -22.23 -27.91 -2.34
C ARG A 46 -21.67 -28.81 -3.44
N ARG A 47 -22.56 -29.39 -4.24
CA ARG A 47 -22.39 -29.50 -5.70
C ARG A 47 -23.56 -28.83 -6.39
N HIS A 48 -23.29 -28.30 -7.57
CA HIS A 48 -24.21 -27.64 -8.49
C HIS A 48 -24.22 -28.47 -9.79
N GLU A 49 -25.28 -28.30 -10.59
CA GLU A 49 -25.31 -28.57 -12.04
C GLU A 49 -25.07 -30.04 -12.51
N ALA A 50 -25.61 -30.48 -13.65
CA ALA A 50 -26.75 -29.98 -14.43
C ALA A 50 -27.21 -31.12 -15.37
N LEU A 51 -28.45 -31.05 -15.86
CA LEU A 51 -28.84 -31.48 -17.20
C LEU A 51 -30.17 -30.80 -17.57
N ALA A 52 -30.44 -30.67 -18.86
CA ALA A 52 -31.61 -29.96 -19.40
C ALA A 52 -32.24 -30.78 -20.54
N VAL A 53 -33.21 -30.16 -21.23
CA VAL A 53 -33.79 -30.51 -22.54
C VAL A 53 -35.19 -31.18 -22.52
N GLN A 54 -36.07 -30.61 -23.37
CA GLN A 54 -37.34 -31.11 -23.92
C GLN A 54 -38.60 -31.26 -23.04
N ALA A 55 -39.59 -30.44 -23.40
CA ALA A 55 -41.03 -30.75 -23.41
C ALA A 55 -41.36 -31.59 -24.68
N PRO A 56 -42.61 -32.06 -24.95
CA PRO A 56 -43.87 -31.72 -24.28
C PRO A 56 -44.87 -32.88 -24.01
N GLY A 57 -45.99 -32.56 -23.34
CA GLY A 57 -47.31 -33.03 -23.79
C GLY A 57 -48.21 -33.79 -22.80
N VAL A 58 -49.49 -33.37 -22.81
CA VAL A 58 -50.72 -34.16 -22.64
C VAL A 58 -51.07 -34.76 -21.26
N CYS A 59 -52.27 -34.36 -20.83
CA CYS A 59 -53.24 -34.97 -19.91
C CYS A 59 -52.95 -36.33 -19.23
N CYS A 60 -53.23 -36.39 -17.92
CA CYS A 60 -54.47 -37.03 -17.47
C CYS A 60 -54.91 -36.53 -16.07
N LEU A 61 -56.12 -36.92 -15.65
CA LEU A 61 -56.68 -36.62 -14.33
C LEU A 61 -56.01 -37.49 -13.25
N ASP A 62 -56.04 -37.04 -11.99
CA ASP A 62 -56.89 -37.77 -11.03
C ASP A 62 -57.34 -36.91 -9.84
N THR A 63 -58.35 -37.40 -9.12
CA THR A 63 -59.00 -36.68 -8.00
C THR A 63 -58.40 -36.99 -6.63
N THR A 64 -58.40 -36.02 -5.71
CA THR A 64 -58.74 -36.29 -4.30
C THR A 64 -59.17 -35.02 -3.58
N SER A 65 -60.19 -35.14 -2.73
CA SER A 65 -60.72 -34.07 -1.88
C SER A 65 -59.99 -34.00 -0.54
N PHE A 66 -59.92 -32.82 0.08
CA PHE A 66 -60.01 -32.71 1.55
C PHE A 66 -60.62 -31.38 2.00
N SER A 67 -61.31 -31.43 3.14
CA SER A 67 -62.35 -30.48 3.56
C SER A 67 -61.87 -29.10 4.01
N THR A 68 -62.65 -28.06 3.68
CA THR A 68 -62.59 -26.74 4.31
C THR A 68 -63.28 -26.77 5.68
N THR A 69 -62.66 -26.22 6.72
CA THR A 69 -63.29 -25.99 8.02
C THR A 69 -63.10 -24.55 8.49
N SER A 70 -64.00 -23.66 8.09
CA SER A 70 -64.10 -22.29 8.64
C SER A 70 -65.01 -22.32 9.86
N SER A 71 -64.45 -22.11 11.05
CA SER A 71 -65.20 -22.07 12.31
C SER A 71 -65.96 -20.74 12.46
N LEU A 72 -67.21 -20.70 12.02
CA LEU A 72 -68.11 -19.56 12.22
C LEU A 72 -68.60 -19.55 13.68
N THR A 73 -68.19 -18.56 14.47
CA THR A 73 -68.64 -18.40 15.86
C THR A 73 -70.06 -17.85 15.90
N GLN A 74 -71.03 -18.76 16.03
CA GLN A 74 -72.44 -18.46 16.17
C GLN A 74 -72.73 -17.89 17.56
N HIS A 75 -73.32 -16.69 17.64
CA HIS A 75 -73.71 -16.08 18.91
C HIS A 75 -75.12 -16.54 19.31
N ASP A 76 -75.21 -17.32 20.37
CA ASP A 76 -76.50 -17.69 20.97
C ASP A 76 -77.15 -16.49 21.66
N HIS A 77 -78.27 -16.02 21.11
CA HIS A 77 -79.21 -15.17 21.84
C HIS A 77 -80.20 -16.04 22.62
N PRO A 78 -80.54 -15.67 23.87
CA PRO A 78 -81.48 -16.46 24.68
C PRO A 78 -82.90 -16.36 24.09
N PRO A 79 -83.70 -17.44 24.14
CA PRO A 79 -85.09 -17.39 23.71
C PRO A 79 -85.89 -16.48 24.66
N SER A 80 -86.54 -15.46 24.11
CA SER A 80 -87.54 -14.67 24.82
C SER A 80 -88.70 -15.58 25.20
N SER A 81 -88.89 -15.83 26.49
CA SER A 81 -90.00 -16.61 27.01
C SER A 81 -91.29 -15.79 26.90
N ASP A 82 -91.96 -15.87 25.75
CA ASP A 82 -93.25 -15.24 25.52
C ASP A 82 -94.26 -15.72 26.57
N SER A 83 -94.54 -14.87 27.55
CA SER A 83 -95.56 -15.08 28.58
C SER A 83 -96.96 -14.90 27.97
N SER A 84 -97.27 -15.73 26.99
CA SER A 84 -98.59 -15.87 26.39
C SER A 84 -99.57 -16.23 27.50
N SER A 85 -100.43 -15.27 27.83
CA SER A 85 -101.47 -15.45 28.84
C SER A 85 -102.47 -16.46 28.32
N LEU A 86 -102.32 -17.72 28.76
CA LEU A 86 -103.33 -18.76 28.65
C LEU A 86 -104.53 -18.39 29.53
N SER A 87 -105.27 -17.38 29.08
CA SER A 87 -106.68 -17.23 29.38
C SER A 87 -107.33 -18.59 29.11
N SER A 88 -107.86 -19.20 30.15
CA SER A 88 -108.49 -20.51 30.12
C SER A 88 -109.84 -20.40 29.42
N GLU A 89 -109.77 -20.26 28.08
CA GLU A 89 -110.84 -19.98 27.12
C GLU A 89 -112.20 -20.42 27.67
N THR A 90 -112.98 -19.47 28.18
CA THR A 90 -114.22 -19.73 28.88
C THR A 90 -115.21 -20.35 27.90
N ARG A 91 -115.31 -21.68 27.93
CA ARG A 91 -116.05 -22.54 26.96
C ARG A 91 -117.57 -22.30 26.94
N TYR A 92 -118.02 -21.28 27.65
CA TYR A 92 -119.37 -20.96 28.00
C TYR A 92 -119.65 -19.48 27.71
N THR A 93 -120.38 -19.23 26.64
CA THR A 93 -120.83 -17.87 26.32
C THR A 93 -121.80 -17.36 27.39
N SER A 94 -121.77 -16.06 27.68
CA SER A 94 -122.67 -15.39 28.65
C SER A 94 -124.16 -15.71 28.41
N TYR A 95 -124.55 -15.85 27.14
CA TYR A 95 -125.88 -16.30 26.71
C TYR A 95 -126.27 -17.70 27.24
N GLY A 96 -125.32 -18.61 27.42
CA GLY A 96 -125.55 -19.94 27.99
C GLY A 96 -125.86 -19.88 29.48
N LEU A 97 -125.08 -19.11 30.24
CA LEU A 97 -125.17 -18.96 31.70
C LEU A 97 -126.46 -18.25 32.12
N HIS A 98 -126.76 -17.09 31.54
CA HIS A 98 -127.95 -16.30 31.89
C HIS A 98 -129.25 -17.09 31.59
N ARG A 99 -129.22 -17.95 30.56
CA ARG A 99 -130.27 -18.91 30.18
C ARG A 99 -130.37 -20.14 31.10
N ALA A 100 -129.36 -20.43 31.92
CA ALA A 100 -129.41 -21.44 32.98
C ALA A 100 -130.03 -20.87 34.25
N LEU A 101 -129.59 -19.68 34.69
CA LEU A 101 -130.13 -18.98 35.86
C LEU A 101 -131.63 -18.70 35.73
N ASN A 102 -132.09 -18.10 34.62
CA ASN A 102 -133.53 -17.83 34.39
C ASN A 102 -134.36 -19.10 34.10
N SER A 103 -133.82 -20.30 34.31
CA SER A 103 -134.59 -21.56 34.32
C SER A 103 -134.82 -22.13 35.72
N LEU A 104 -134.20 -21.56 36.76
CA LEU A 104 -134.43 -21.91 38.17
C LEU A 104 -135.57 -21.12 38.81
N THR A 105 -135.86 -19.91 38.32
CA THR A 105 -136.92 -19.02 38.84
C THR A 105 -138.34 -19.49 38.53
N ILE A 106 -138.51 -20.49 37.65
CA ILE A 106 -139.78 -21.17 37.40
C ILE A 106 -139.91 -22.32 38.41
N SER A 107 -140.79 -22.16 39.39
CA SER A 107 -141.00 -23.10 40.50
C SER A 107 -141.45 -24.49 40.02
N GLN A 108 -140.55 -25.47 40.09
CA GLN A 108 -140.80 -26.85 39.63
C GLN A 108 -141.55 -27.71 40.65
N THR A 109 -142.83 -27.43 40.86
CA THR A 109 -143.73 -28.41 41.50
C THR A 109 -144.17 -29.46 40.47
N HIS A 110 -143.67 -30.70 40.63
CA HIS A 110 -143.98 -31.90 39.82
C HIS A 110 -143.72 -31.84 38.29
N VAL A 111 -142.45 -32.05 37.88
CA VAL A 111 -142.14 -32.55 36.52
C VAL A 111 -141.06 -33.63 36.57
N HIS A 112 -141.43 -34.90 36.42
CA HIS A 112 -140.50 -36.04 36.53
C HIS A 112 -139.71 -36.38 35.25
N PHE A 113 -139.78 -35.54 34.21
CA PHE A 113 -139.04 -35.73 32.95
C PHE A 113 -138.23 -34.47 32.58
N ALA A 114 -136.96 -34.45 32.97
CA ALA A 114 -136.03 -33.38 32.60
C ALA A 114 -135.69 -33.43 31.10
N SER A 115 -136.11 -32.41 30.34
CA SER A 115 -135.69 -32.21 28.95
C SER A 115 -134.16 -32.18 28.82
N LYS A 116 -133.59 -32.65 27.70
CA LYS A 116 -132.15 -32.48 27.38
C LYS A 116 -131.66 -31.03 27.52
N LYS A 117 -132.54 -30.03 27.36
CA LYS A 117 -132.25 -28.61 27.65
C LYS A 117 -132.10 -28.36 29.17
N ALA A 118 -133.05 -28.84 29.98
CA ALA A 118 -132.97 -28.72 31.44
C ALA A 118 -131.76 -29.48 32.00
N GLN A 119 -131.45 -30.67 31.45
CA GLN A 119 -130.28 -31.45 31.83
C GLN A 119 -128.95 -30.76 31.46
N LYS A 120 -128.89 -29.99 30.36
CA LYS A 120 -127.75 -29.12 30.05
C LYS A 120 -127.67 -27.91 30.98
N ASN A 121 -128.80 -27.26 31.28
CA ASN A 121 -128.85 -26.15 32.24
C ASN A 121 -128.46 -26.61 33.67
N LEU A 122 -128.81 -27.84 34.06
CA LEU A 122 -128.44 -28.42 35.36
C LEU A 122 -126.93 -28.66 35.42
N ARG A 123 -126.36 -29.38 34.44
CA ARG A 123 -124.89 -29.53 34.31
C ARG A 123 -124.16 -28.20 34.29
N TYR A 124 -124.72 -27.18 33.66
CA TYR A 124 -124.14 -25.83 33.67
C TYR A 124 -124.03 -25.26 35.10
N LEU A 125 -125.06 -25.46 35.93
CA LEU A 125 -125.08 -25.00 37.32
C LEU A 125 -124.20 -25.88 38.23
N ASP A 126 -124.09 -27.18 37.92
CA ASP A 126 -123.20 -28.10 38.63
C ASP A 126 -121.73 -27.82 38.31
N ASP A 127 -121.39 -27.54 37.04
CA ASP A 127 -120.07 -27.08 36.60
C ASP A 127 -119.71 -25.74 37.28
N MET A 128 -120.61 -24.75 37.30
CA MET A 128 -120.38 -23.48 38.00
C MET A 128 -120.23 -23.65 39.52
N ARG A 129 -120.92 -24.59 40.15
CA ARG A 129 -120.66 -24.97 41.55
C ARG A 129 -119.28 -25.58 41.71
N ALA A 130 -118.90 -26.51 40.85
CA ALA A 130 -117.57 -27.11 40.89
C ALA A 130 -116.45 -26.06 40.70
N THR A 131 -116.62 -25.08 39.81
CA THR A 131 -115.66 -23.97 39.63
C THR A 131 -115.64 -23.00 40.81
N HIS A 132 -116.80 -22.69 41.41
CA HIS A 132 -116.90 -21.91 42.65
C HIS A 132 -116.17 -22.62 43.80
N ASP A 133 -116.49 -23.90 44.02
CA ASP A 133 -115.96 -24.71 45.11
C ASP A 133 -114.46 -24.98 44.90
N GLN A 134 -114.00 -25.16 43.65
CA GLN A 134 -112.58 -25.25 43.31
C GLN A 134 -111.83 -23.96 43.68
N MET A 135 -112.23 -22.79 43.16
CA MET A 135 -111.50 -21.54 43.45
C MET A 135 -111.63 -21.11 44.92
N ARG A 136 -112.70 -21.53 45.59
CA ARG A 136 -112.83 -21.39 47.04
C ARG A 136 -111.83 -22.27 47.79
N ASN A 137 -111.72 -23.55 47.44
CA ASN A 137 -110.71 -24.45 48.02
C ASN A 137 -109.26 -23.98 47.72
N GLU A 138 -109.02 -23.41 46.53
CA GLU A 138 -107.72 -22.84 46.16
C GLU A 138 -107.41 -21.54 46.93
N LEU A 139 -108.42 -20.72 47.22
CA LEU A 139 -108.31 -19.55 48.10
C LEU A 139 -108.07 -19.97 49.56
N ASP A 140 -108.90 -20.86 50.11
CA ASP A 140 -108.78 -21.35 51.49
C ASP A 140 -107.41 -22.05 51.69
N SER A 141 -106.96 -22.88 50.73
CA SER A 141 -105.61 -23.48 50.75
C SER A 141 -104.47 -22.45 50.66
N ALA A 142 -104.67 -21.32 49.97
CA ALA A 142 -103.67 -20.24 49.91
C ALA A 142 -103.69 -19.36 51.17
N ILE A 143 -104.81 -19.29 51.89
CA ILE A 143 -104.92 -18.69 53.22
C ILE A 143 -104.15 -19.56 54.23
N ASP A 144 -104.34 -20.88 54.21
CA ASP A 144 -103.64 -21.81 55.10
C ASP A 144 -102.12 -21.77 54.89
N GLU A 145 -101.64 -21.87 53.64
CA GLU A 145 -100.20 -21.77 53.30
C GLU A 145 -99.61 -20.41 53.74
N TYR A 146 -100.36 -19.32 53.57
CA TYR A 146 -99.93 -18.00 54.04
C TYR A 146 -99.83 -17.93 55.57
N GLN A 147 -100.79 -18.50 56.31
CA GLN A 147 -100.76 -18.53 57.77
C GLN A 147 -99.63 -19.41 58.31
N GLU A 148 -99.42 -20.60 57.75
CA GLU A 148 -98.32 -21.49 58.13
C GLU A 148 -96.96 -20.80 57.92
N VAL A 149 -96.73 -20.23 56.74
CA VAL A 149 -95.45 -19.57 56.42
C VAL A 149 -95.27 -18.26 57.21
N PHE A 150 -96.35 -17.53 57.52
CA PHE A 150 -96.31 -16.38 58.42
C PHE A 150 -95.88 -16.79 59.84
N HIS A 151 -96.47 -17.85 60.40
CA HIS A 151 -96.09 -18.36 61.72
C HIS A 151 -94.66 -18.94 61.75
N LEU A 152 -94.23 -19.64 60.69
CA LEU A 152 -92.86 -20.15 60.57
C LEU A 152 -91.82 -19.02 60.49
N ARG A 153 -92.15 -17.91 59.80
CA ARG A 153 -91.28 -16.72 59.77
C ARG A 153 -91.22 -16.03 61.13
N ASP A 154 -92.36 -15.80 61.78
CA ASP A 154 -92.44 -15.05 63.04
C ASP A 154 -91.92 -15.86 64.26
N ALA A 155 -91.77 -17.18 64.11
CA ALA A 155 -91.11 -18.06 65.08
C ALA A 155 -89.62 -18.36 64.75
N ASN A 156 -89.04 -17.76 63.70
CA ASN A 156 -87.66 -18.01 63.30
C ASN A 156 -86.67 -17.00 63.91
N ASP A 157 -85.96 -17.44 64.94
CA ASP A 157 -84.86 -16.67 65.58
C ASP A 157 -83.52 -16.72 64.81
N ASP A 158 -83.36 -17.52 63.74
CA ASP A 158 -82.10 -17.61 62.98
C ASP A 158 -82.01 -16.58 61.84
N PRO A 159 -81.15 -15.54 61.93
CA PRO A 159 -80.99 -14.53 60.87
C PRO A 159 -80.41 -15.09 59.56
N LYS A 160 -79.85 -16.32 59.55
CA LYS A 160 -79.41 -16.98 58.30
C LYS A 160 -80.57 -17.54 57.50
N LEU A 161 -81.67 -17.91 58.15
CA LEU A 161 -82.88 -18.44 57.52
C LEU A 161 -83.89 -17.33 57.15
N GLU A 162 -83.79 -16.15 57.78
CA GLU A 162 -84.65 -14.99 57.53
C GLU A 162 -84.83 -14.67 56.04
N GLY A 163 -83.75 -14.66 55.25
CA GLY A 163 -83.82 -14.38 53.81
C GLY A 163 -84.57 -15.44 52.99
N THR A 164 -84.64 -16.69 53.48
CA THR A 164 -85.40 -17.79 52.88
C THR A 164 -86.85 -17.75 53.34
N MET A 165 -87.10 -17.56 54.63
CA MET A 165 -88.45 -17.40 55.20
C MET A 165 -89.18 -16.21 54.58
N ASN A 166 -88.51 -15.06 54.43
CA ASN A 166 -89.07 -13.89 53.76
C ASN A 166 -89.40 -14.15 52.28
N ARG A 167 -88.63 -14.99 51.57
CA ARG A 167 -88.93 -15.37 50.18
C ARG A 167 -90.14 -16.30 50.10
N GLN A 168 -90.25 -17.27 51.00
CA GLN A 168 -91.42 -18.16 51.10
C GLN A 168 -92.67 -17.35 51.46
N PHE A 169 -92.57 -16.44 52.44
CA PHE A 169 -93.66 -15.54 52.82
C PHE A 169 -94.13 -14.68 51.64
N LEU A 170 -93.20 -14.08 50.87
CA LEU A 170 -93.57 -13.31 49.67
C LEU A 170 -94.24 -14.19 48.61
N SER A 171 -93.84 -15.45 48.47
CA SER A 171 -94.44 -16.42 47.54
C SER A 171 -95.87 -16.77 47.94
N ALA A 172 -96.10 -17.16 49.20
CA ALA A 172 -97.43 -17.47 49.73
C ALA A 172 -98.36 -16.25 49.68
N ASN A 173 -97.87 -15.07 50.04
CA ASN A 173 -98.63 -13.81 49.92
C ASN A 173 -99.02 -13.49 48.47
N ASN A 174 -98.12 -13.70 47.51
CA ASN A 174 -98.43 -13.53 46.09
C ASN A 174 -99.43 -14.57 45.56
N ARG A 175 -99.40 -15.81 46.06
CA ARG A 175 -100.38 -16.86 45.73
C ARG A 175 -101.76 -16.51 46.29
N LEU A 176 -101.84 -16.13 47.56
CA LEU A 176 -103.07 -15.66 48.21
C LEU A 176 -103.64 -14.43 47.48
N ALA A 177 -102.80 -13.44 47.18
CA ALA A 177 -103.20 -12.25 46.42
C ALA A 177 -103.53 -12.53 44.94
N ARG A 178 -103.24 -13.72 44.40
CA ARG A 178 -103.74 -14.19 43.10
C ARG A 178 -105.10 -14.87 43.28
N ALA A 179 -105.18 -15.93 44.09
CA ALA A 179 -106.40 -16.71 44.31
C ALA A 179 -107.56 -15.82 44.81
N SER A 180 -107.28 -14.84 45.68
CA SER A 180 -108.26 -13.85 46.13
C SER A 180 -108.78 -12.97 45.00
N ARG A 181 -107.93 -12.54 44.05
CA ARG A 181 -108.37 -11.75 42.88
C ARG A 181 -109.16 -12.60 41.88
N GLU A 182 -108.74 -13.84 41.63
CA GLU A 182 -109.42 -14.76 40.73
C GLU A 182 -110.81 -15.17 41.26
N TYR A 183 -110.91 -15.50 42.56
CA TYR A 183 -112.20 -15.75 43.22
C TYR A 183 -113.08 -14.49 43.27
N THR A 184 -112.53 -13.30 43.54
CA THR A 184 -113.30 -12.05 43.56
C THR A 184 -113.85 -11.71 42.17
N ALA A 185 -113.01 -11.77 41.12
CA ALA A 185 -113.44 -11.53 39.75
C ALA A 185 -114.54 -12.51 39.32
N TYR A 186 -114.44 -13.79 39.70
CA TYR A 186 -115.49 -14.78 39.44
C TYR A 186 -116.80 -14.50 40.21
N VAL A 187 -116.73 -14.01 41.44
CA VAL A 187 -117.90 -13.59 42.22
C VAL A 187 -118.53 -12.33 41.61
N ASP A 188 -117.72 -11.40 41.10
CA ASP A 188 -118.20 -10.20 40.43
C ASP A 188 -118.82 -10.52 39.06
N ASP A 189 -118.22 -11.40 38.25
CA ASP A 189 -118.83 -11.96 37.04
C ASP A 189 -120.19 -12.59 37.36
N LEU A 190 -120.26 -13.44 38.40
CA LEU A 190 -121.52 -14.04 38.87
C LEU A 190 -122.56 -12.99 39.30
N ASN A 191 -122.13 -11.87 39.89
CA ASN A 191 -123.00 -10.77 40.30
C ASN A 191 -123.47 -9.92 39.12
N GLU A 192 -122.62 -9.65 38.12
CA GLU A 192 -123.00 -8.94 36.89
C GLU A 192 -123.99 -9.79 36.07
N LEU A 193 -123.69 -11.08 35.89
CA LEU A 193 -124.55 -12.03 35.16
C LEU A 193 -125.92 -12.26 35.83
N ARG A 194 -126.02 -11.92 37.13
CA ARG A 194 -127.25 -11.90 37.95
C ARG A 194 -127.97 -10.54 37.94
N GLN A 195 -127.29 -9.47 37.51
CA GLN A 195 -127.84 -8.11 37.34
C GLN A 195 -128.23 -7.79 35.88
N LEU A 196 -127.79 -8.60 34.91
CA LEU A 196 -128.16 -8.46 33.50
C LEU A 196 -129.70 -8.35 33.29
N PRO A 197 -130.20 -7.34 32.54
CA PRO A 197 -131.62 -7.22 32.24
C PRO A 197 -132.13 -8.35 31.36
N GLU A 198 -133.41 -8.73 31.51
CA GLU A 198 -134.04 -9.78 30.68
C GLU A 198 -134.17 -9.36 29.20
N LEU A 199 -133.12 -9.63 28.42
CA LEU A 199 -133.06 -9.25 27.01
C LEU A 199 -134.07 -10.04 26.15
N SER A 200 -134.96 -9.30 25.47
CA SER A 200 -135.98 -9.90 24.61
C SER A 200 -135.36 -10.76 23.50
N ARG A 201 -136.08 -11.81 23.12
CA ARG A 201 -135.66 -12.76 22.08
C ARG A 201 -135.62 -12.14 20.67
N ALA A 202 -136.17 -10.95 20.48
CA ALA A 202 -136.10 -10.19 19.22
C ALA A 202 -134.80 -9.39 19.12
N THR A 203 -134.40 -8.66 20.17
CA THR A 203 -133.18 -7.83 20.21
C THR A 203 -131.92 -8.65 19.93
N LEU A 204 -131.83 -9.84 20.54
CA LEU A 204 -130.75 -10.82 20.31
C LEU A 204 -130.61 -11.29 18.84
N LYS A 205 -131.66 -11.16 18.01
CA LYS A 205 -131.62 -11.58 16.60
C LYS A 205 -131.05 -10.49 15.67
N SER A 206 -131.22 -9.20 16.01
CA SER A 206 -130.65 -8.10 15.21
C SER A 206 -129.14 -8.10 15.30
N ALA A 207 -128.59 -8.01 16.53
CA ALA A 207 -127.16 -7.94 16.79
C ALA A 207 -126.36 -9.11 16.16
N SER A 208 -126.99 -10.29 16.00
CA SER A 208 -126.39 -11.46 15.33
C SER A 208 -126.24 -11.33 13.81
N MET A 209 -126.98 -10.43 13.16
CA MET A 209 -126.80 -10.07 11.75
C MET A 209 -125.81 -8.90 11.61
N ASP A 210 -125.91 -7.88 12.46
CA ASP A 210 -125.03 -6.71 12.43
C ASP A 210 -123.55 -7.12 12.60
N TRP A 211 -123.27 -8.02 13.56
CA TRP A 211 -121.95 -8.64 13.76
C TRP A 211 -121.41 -9.38 12.52
N LYS A 212 -122.28 -9.99 11.71
CA LYS A 212 -121.87 -10.73 10.49
C LYS A 212 -121.55 -9.81 9.31
N VAL A 213 -122.07 -8.59 9.30
CA VAL A 213 -121.73 -7.57 8.30
C VAL A 213 -120.39 -6.93 8.68
N ALA A 214 -120.22 -6.53 9.94
CA ALA A 214 -118.93 -6.07 10.47
C ALA A 214 -117.82 -7.09 10.19
N SER A 215 -118.00 -8.35 10.63
CA SER A 215 -117.06 -9.46 10.41
C SER A 215 -116.71 -9.78 8.94
N LYS A 216 -117.38 -9.18 7.96
CA LYS A 216 -116.99 -9.23 6.54
C LYS A 216 -116.21 -8.00 6.10
N LEU A 217 -116.60 -6.81 6.56
CA LEU A 217 -115.86 -5.57 6.31
C LEU A 217 -114.48 -5.63 6.99
N ASP A 218 -114.44 -6.01 8.27
CA ASP A 218 -113.23 -6.22 9.06
C ASP A 218 -112.24 -7.13 8.32
N ARG A 219 -112.72 -8.23 7.71
CA ARG A 219 -111.88 -9.17 6.94
C ARG A 219 -111.34 -8.60 5.62
N GLN A 220 -112.03 -7.65 5.00
CA GLN A 220 -111.51 -6.98 3.81
C GLN A 220 -110.49 -5.91 4.19
N ASP A 221 -110.75 -5.17 5.27
CA ASP A 221 -109.81 -4.18 5.80
C ASP A 221 -108.55 -4.86 6.37
N GLU A 222 -108.68 -6.01 7.07
CA GLU A 222 -107.57 -6.90 7.45
C GLU A 222 -106.74 -7.34 6.24
N GLN A 223 -107.38 -7.70 5.12
CA GLN A 223 -106.70 -8.10 3.89
C GLN A 223 -105.98 -6.92 3.21
N HIS A 224 -106.61 -5.74 3.17
CA HIS A 224 -105.98 -4.52 2.67
C HIS A 224 -104.80 -4.09 3.55
N VAL A 225 -104.96 -4.07 4.87
CA VAL A 225 -103.87 -3.80 5.82
C VAL A 225 -102.75 -4.83 5.65
N SER A 226 -103.05 -6.13 5.56
CA SER A 226 -102.04 -7.17 5.33
C SER A 226 -101.32 -7.04 3.98
N MET A 227 -101.97 -6.47 2.96
CA MET A 227 -101.34 -6.15 1.69
C MET A 227 -100.42 -4.92 1.82
N TYR A 228 -100.87 -3.87 2.51
CA TYR A 228 -100.08 -2.65 2.74
C TYR A 228 -98.88 -2.89 3.67
N THR A 229 -98.98 -3.75 4.70
CA THR A 229 -97.82 -4.13 5.52
C THR A 229 -96.80 -4.91 4.69
N LYS A 230 -97.23 -5.91 3.90
CA LYS A 230 -96.32 -6.65 3.00
C LYS A 230 -95.67 -5.77 1.94
N LEU A 231 -96.41 -4.81 1.37
CA LEU A 231 -95.83 -3.85 0.42
C LEU A 231 -94.78 -2.97 1.10
N ARG A 232 -95.02 -2.56 2.35
CA ARG A 232 -94.06 -1.82 3.18
C ARG A 232 -92.84 -2.67 3.56
N GLU A 233 -93.02 -3.90 4.00
CA GLU A 233 -91.96 -4.87 4.32
C GLU A 233 -91.06 -5.08 3.09
N VAL A 234 -91.64 -5.28 1.90
CA VAL A 234 -90.89 -5.37 0.63
C VAL A 234 -90.16 -4.06 0.31
N GLN A 235 -90.78 -2.90 0.56
CA GLN A 235 -90.13 -1.61 0.32
C GLN A 235 -88.93 -1.37 1.27
N GLU A 236 -89.09 -1.69 2.56
CA GLU A 236 -88.02 -1.63 3.57
C GLU A 236 -86.89 -2.63 3.23
N GLN A 237 -87.22 -3.86 2.79
CA GLN A 237 -86.24 -4.82 2.26
C GLN A 237 -85.53 -4.33 1.00
N THR A 238 -86.21 -3.63 0.07
CA THR A 238 -85.52 -3.06 -1.10
C THR A 238 -84.55 -1.94 -0.71
N GLN A 239 -84.88 -1.15 0.32
CA GLN A 239 -83.97 -0.13 0.85
C GLN A 239 -82.76 -0.75 1.57
N GLU A 240 -82.95 -1.84 2.30
CA GLU A 240 -81.87 -2.60 2.93
C GLU A 240 -80.95 -3.26 1.87
N LEU A 241 -81.52 -3.84 0.81
CA LEU A 241 -80.77 -4.37 -0.34
C LEU A 241 -80.02 -3.28 -1.10
N GLU A 242 -80.60 -2.08 -1.25
CA GLU A 242 -79.90 -0.93 -1.83
C GLU A 242 -78.77 -0.43 -0.91
N HIS A 243 -78.96 -0.41 0.41
CA HIS A 243 -77.91 -0.04 1.37
C HIS A 243 -76.74 -1.04 1.31
N MET A 244 -77.02 -2.34 1.47
CA MET A 244 -76.00 -3.40 1.35
C MET A 244 -75.29 -3.39 -0.01
N ARG A 245 -75.99 -3.00 -1.09
CA ARG A 245 -75.37 -2.83 -2.41
C ARG A 245 -74.41 -1.63 -2.45
N HIS A 246 -74.71 -0.52 -1.77
CA HIS A 246 -73.76 0.59 -1.62
C HIS A 246 -72.59 0.19 -0.73
N ASP A 247 -72.83 -0.46 0.42
CA ASP A 247 -71.76 -0.98 1.29
C ASP A 247 -70.80 -1.91 0.52
N LEU A 248 -71.33 -2.82 -0.30
CA LEU A 248 -70.53 -3.71 -1.15
C LEU A 248 -69.70 -2.95 -2.19
N ILE A 249 -70.22 -1.85 -2.76
CA ILE A 249 -69.47 -0.98 -3.67
C ILE A 249 -68.36 -0.23 -2.90
N ASP A 250 -68.68 0.30 -1.73
CA ASP A 250 -67.77 1.07 -0.88
C ASP A 250 -66.70 0.22 -0.18
N LEU A 251 -66.90 -1.11 -0.05
CA LEU A 251 -65.84 -2.07 0.27
C LEU A 251 -65.04 -2.52 -0.98
N THR A 252 -65.69 -2.66 -2.15
CA THR A 252 -65.03 -3.09 -3.39
C THR A 252 -64.02 -2.05 -3.90
N ASN A 253 -64.35 -0.76 -3.80
CA ASN A 253 -63.50 0.33 -4.27
C ASN A 253 -62.12 0.38 -3.54
N PRO A 254 -62.05 0.33 -2.19
CA PRO A 254 -60.80 0.14 -1.46
C PRO A 254 -60.03 -1.13 -1.82
N ILE A 255 -60.71 -2.26 -2.05
CA ILE A 255 -60.05 -3.51 -2.45
C ILE A 255 -59.31 -3.31 -3.78
N GLY A 256 -59.97 -2.72 -4.79
CA GLY A 256 -59.34 -2.39 -6.07
C GLY A 256 -58.14 -1.43 -5.94
N GLY A 257 -58.24 -0.42 -5.07
CA GLY A 257 -57.14 0.49 -4.76
C GLY A 257 -55.95 -0.19 -4.07
N LEU A 258 -56.23 -1.10 -3.13
CA LEU A 258 -55.19 -1.90 -2.45
C LEU A 258 -54.51 -2.89 -3.39
N THR A 259 -55.24 -3.48 -4.35
CA THR A 259 -54.64 -4.32 -5.41
C THR A 259 -53.65 -3.49 -6.25
N GLN A 260 -54.05 -2.31 -6.73
CA GLN A 260 -53.16 -1.44 -7.52
C GLN A 260 -51.91 -1.00 -6.73
N GLN A 261 -52.04 -0.76 -5.42
CA GLN A 261 -50.89 -0.46 -4.55
C GLN A 261 -49.96 -1.68 -4.40
N LEU A 262 -50.52 -2.88 -4.27
CA LEU A 262 -49.75 -4.12 -4.16
C LEU A 262 -48.99 -4.44 -5.46
N ASP A 263 -49.63 -4.27 -6.62
CA ASP A 263 -49.00 -4.40 -7.94
C ASP A 263 -47.84 -3.39 -8.10
N GLY A 264 -48.05 -2.14 -7.70
CA GLY A 264 -47.02 -1.09 -7.72
C GLY A 264 -45.82 -1.42 -6.83
N LEU A 265 -46.06 -1.94 -5.62
CA LEU A 265 -45.02 -2.38 -4.70
C LEU A 265 -44.28 -3.64 -5.19
N GLU A 266 -44.94 -4.54 -5.91
CA GLU A 266 -44.31 -5.70 -6.57
C GLU A 266 -43.34 -5.25 -7.67
N ILE A 267 -43.73 -4.25 -8.48
CA ILE A 267 -42.87 -3.64 -9.51
C ILE A 267 -41.67 -2.93 -8.86
N GLU A 268 -41.88 -2.09 -7.84
CA GLU A 268 -40.81 -1.39 -7.14
C GLU A 268 -39.80 -2.38 -6.50
N ARG A 269 -40.32 -3.40 -5.81
CA ARG A 269 -39.53 -4.49 -5.22
C ARG A 269 -38.61 -5.16 -6.24
N ASP A 270 -39.09 -5.39 -7.47
CA ASP A 270 -38.32 -6.09 -8.49
C ASP A 270 -37.33 -5.18 -9.22
N ASN A 271 -37.64 -3.90 -9.40
CA ASN A 271 -36.67 -2.88 -9.79
C ASN A 271 -35.53 -2.78 -8.76
N LEU A 272 -35.84 -2.77 -7.46
CA LEU A 272 -34.84 -2.76 -6.38
C LEU A 272 -34.01 -4.06 -6.33
N LYS A 273 -34.61 -5.23 -6.62
CA LYS A 273 -33.85 -6.48 -6.79
C LYS A 273 -32.87 -6.39 -7.95
N ALA A 274 -33.29 -5.84 -9.08
CA ALA A 274 -32.47 -5.70 -10.29
C ALA A 274 -31.30 -4.74 -10.09
N GLU A 275 -31.55 -3.55 -9.53
CA GLU A 275 -30.50 -2.56 -9.25
C GLU A 275 -29.49 -3.06 -8.21
N ARG A 276 -29.96 -3.73 -7.14
CA ARG A 276 -29.06 -4.44 -6.21
C ARG A 276 -28.23 -5.52 -6.90
N GLY A 277 -28.74 -6.14 -7.96
CA GLY A 277 -28.00 -7.05 -8.85
C GLY A 277 -26.90 -6.32 -9.62
N ARG A 278 -27.25 -5.20 -10.28
CA ARG A 278 -26.33 -4.35 -11.05
C ARG A 278 -25.17 -3.84 -10.19
N LEU A 279 -25.48 -3.23 -9.04
CA LEU A 279 -24.49 -2.72 -8.08
C LEU A 279 -23.58 -3.82 -7.52
N LYS A 280 -24.07 -5.05 -7.38
CA LYS A 280 -23.24 -6.19 -6.95
C LYS A 280 -22.27 -6.65 -8.03
N VAL A 281 -22.62 -6.56 -9.31
CA VAL A 281 -21.69 -6.81 -10.42
C VAL A 281 -20.64 -5.70 -10.47
N GLU A 282 -21.07 -4.44 -10.43
CA GLU A 282 -20.19 -3.25 -10.43
C GLU A 282 -19.16 -3.29 -9.30
N LEU A 283 -19.58 -3.61 -8.06
CA LEU A 283 -18.69 -3.77 -6.91
C LEU A 283 -17.68 -4.92 -7.09
N ASN A 284 -18.06 -6.03 -7.74
CA ASN A 284 -17.12 -7.11 -8.04
C ASN A 284 -16.08 -6.69 -9.10
N THR A 285 -16.50 -5.95 -10.13
CA THR A 285 -15.60 -5.43 -11.17
C THR A 285 -14.58 -4.46 -10.57
N LEU A 286 -15.03 -3.46 -9.81
CA LEU A 286 -14.15 -2.51 -9.10
C LEU A 286 -13.19 -3.23 -8.12
N HIS A 287 -13.63 -4.33 -7.50
CA HIS A 287 -12.76 -5.13 -6.63
C HIS A 287 -11.70 -5.93 -7.42
N ALA A 288 -11.99 -6.35 -8.65
CA ALA A 288 -11.01 -6.97 -9.55
C ALA A 288 -10.00 -5.93 -10.06
N GLU A 289 -10.46 -4.81 -10.60
CA GLU A 289 -9.61 -3.69 -11.06
C GLU A 289 -8.66 -3.22 -9.95
N ARG A 290 -9.15 -3.04 -8.73
CA ARG A 290 -8.33 -2.69 -7.55
C ARG A 290 -7.31 -3.77 -7.19
N ASN A 291 -7.61 -5.05 -7.41
CA ASN A 291 -6.63 -6.13 -7.24
C ASN A 291 -5.57 -6.16 -8.35
N ASP A 292 -5.89 -5.75 -9.58
CA ASP A 292 -4.95 -5.74 -10.70
C ASP A 292 -4.04 -4.51 -10.68
N LEU A 293 -4.58 -3.31 -10.43
CA LEU A 293 -3.81 -2.10 -10.13
C LEU A 293 -2.87 -2.28 -8.93
N GLN A 294 -3.28 -3.08 -7.94
CA GLN A 294 -2.44 -3.45 -6.79
C GLN A 294 -1.22 -4.28 -7.22
N LYS A 295 -1.38 -5.24 -8.15
CA LYS A 295 -0.26 -6.02 -8.71
C LYS A 295 0.66 -5.15 -9.56
N GLU A 296 0.10 -4.30 -10.41
CA GLU A 296 0.86 -3.38 -11.26
C GLU A 296 1.73 -2.44 -10.42
N ARG A 297 1.16 -1.83 -9.38
CA ARG A 297 1.87 -0.98 -8.42
C ARG A 297 3.02 -1.71 -7.71
N ASP A 298 2.80 -2.95 -7.31
CA ASP A 298 3.85 -3.74 -6.64
C ASP A 298 4.95 -4.15 -7.64
N SER A 299 4.58 -4.55 -8.86
CA SER A 299 5.55 -4.82 -9.94
C SER A 299 6.40 -3.59 -10.27
N LEU A 300 5.78 -2.40 -10.39
CA LEU A 300 6.48 -1.14 -10.63
C LEU A 300 7.41 -0.74 -9.47
N ARG A 301 7.10 -1.17 -8.24
CA ARG A 301 7.96 -0.95 -7.06
C ARG A 301 9.20 -1.84 -7.11
N ASP A 302 9.05 -3.10 -7.50
CA ASP A 302 10.17 -4.04 -7.65
C ASP A 302 11.08 -3.61 -8.81
N ASP A 303 10.49 -3.18 -9.93
CA ASP A 303 11.18 -2.60 -11.10
C ASP A 303 11.99 -1.34 -10.73
N LEU A 304 11.42 -0.47 -9.88
CA LEU A 304 12.11 0.71 -9.34
C LEU A 304 13.26 0.32 -8.41
N SER A 305 13.05 -0.67 -7.52
CA SER A 305 14.07 -1.17 -6.60
C SER A 305 15.28 -1.71 -7.36
N PHE A 306 15.05 -2.56 -8.36
CA PHE A 306 16.09 -3.10 -9.24
C PHE A 306 16.86 -1.99 -9.97
N LYS A 307 16.16 -0.98 -10.51
CA LYS A 307 16.80 0.17 -11.17
C LYS A 307 17.63 1.03 -10.20
N THR A 308 17.22 1.18 -8.94
CA THR A 308 18.03 1.88 -7.93
C THR A 308 19.27 1.10 -7.53
N GLU A 309 19.20 -0.23 -7.39
CA GLU A 309 20.37 -1.07 -7.11
C GLU A 309 21.35 -1.07 -8.28
N TRP A 310 20.86 -1.20 -9.51
CA TRP A 310 21.68 -1.12 -10.72
C TRP A 310 22.39 0.24 -10.87
N ALA A 311 21.70 1.35 -10.57
CA ALA A 311 22.30 2.68 -10.58
C ALA A 311 23.40 2.86 -9.52
N ILE A 312 23.23 2.27 -8.33
CA ILE A 312 24.25 2.27 -7.27
C ILE A 312 25.49 1.46 -7.71
N ASN A 313 25.30 0.31 -8.34
CA ASN A 313 26.40 -0.52 -8.83
C ASN A 313 27.17 0.19 -9.97
N LEU A 314 26.47 0.80 -10.93
CA LEU A 314 27.08 1.57 -12.02
C LEU A 314 27.88 2.78 -11.51
N GLN A 315 27.39 3.47 -10.47
CA GLN A 315 28.12 4.55 -9.78
C GLN A 315 29.40 4.03 -9.12
N GLN A 316 29.38 2.84 -8.50
CA GLN A 316 30.57 2.22 -7.91
C GLN A 316 31.60 1.82 -8.99
N GLU A 317 31.16 1.25 -10.10
CA GLU A 317 32.03 0.94 -11.25
C GLU A 317 32.68 2.21 -11.81
N GLN A 318 31.93 3.30 -11.97
CA GLN A 318 32.46 4.60 -12.41
C GLN A 318 33.50 5.16 -11.40
N GLU A 319 33.26 5.03 -10.10
CA GLU A 319 34.20 5.44 -9.06
C GLU A 319 35.45 4.57 -8.94
N ILE A 320 35.42 3.33 -9.44
CA ILE A 320 36.60 2.46 -9.55
C ILE A 320 37.41 2.88 -10.78
N LEU A 321 36.76 2.96 -11.95
CA LEU A 321 37.40 3.37 -13.22
C LEU A 321 38.05 4.76 -13.13
N GLN A 322 37.43 5.70 -12.42
CA GLN A 322 38.01 7.03 -12.15
C GLN A 322 39.33 6.93 -11.36
N LYS A 323 39.39 6.06 -10.34
CA LYS A 323 40.61 5.85 -9.51
C LYS A 323 41.70 5.13 -10.30
N GLU A 324 41.33 4.19 -11.18
CA GLU A 324 42.28 3.53 -12.09
C GLU A 324 42.86 4.51 -13.11
N HIS A 325 42.02 5.35 -13.73
CA HIS A 325 42.47 6.43 -14.62
C HIS A 325 43.44 7.39 -13.91
N GLU A 326 43.10 7.84 -12.71
CA GLU A 326 43.98 8.68 -11.88
C GLU A 326 45.27 7.99 -11.41
N GLY A 327 45.29 6.65 -11.38
CA GLY A 327 46.51 5.87 -11.13
C GLY A 327 47.40 5.83 -12.37
N LEU A 328 46.83 5.44 -13.51
CA LEU A 328 47.51 5.38 -14.80
C LEU A 328 48.08 6.74 -15.24
N GLN A 329 47.35 7.84 -14.99
CA GLN A 329 47.86 9.20 -15.26
C GLN A 329 49.12 9.51 -14.44
N LYS A 330 49.16 9.14 -13.15
CA LYS A 330 50.33 9.36 -12.28
C LYS A 330 51.51 8.47 -12.71
N GLU A 331 51.25 7.26 -13.18
CA GLU A 331 52.27 6.39 -13.77
C GLU A 331 52.82 6.99 -15.07
N GLN A 332 51.95 7.47 -15.98
CA GLN A 332 52.35 8.16 -17.21
C GLN A 332 53.21 9.39 -16.94
N GLU A 333 52.81 10.24 -15.99
CA GLU A 333 53.60 11.41 -15.55
C GLU A 333 54.95 11.04 -14.91
N SER A 334 55.06 9.86 -14.29
CA SER A 334 56.29 9.33 -13.72
C SER A 334 57.23 8.80 -14.81
N LEU A 335 56.70 7.99 -15.72
CA LEU A 335 57.42 7.45 -16.88
C LEU A 335 57.91 8.58 -17.81
N GLN A 336 57.12 9.64 -18.00
CA GLN A 336 57.55 10.80 -18.79
C GLN A 336 58.77 11.52 -18.18
N LYS A 337 58.87 11.60 -16.85
CA LYS A 337 60.01 12.19 -16.12
C LYS A 337 61.25 11.28 -16.15
N ASP A 338 61.06 9.97 -16.04
CA ASP A 338 62.13 8.97 -16.20
C ASP A 338 62.70 8.98 -17.63
N VAL A 339 61.84 9.06 -18.64
CA VAL A 339 62.26 9.22 -20.04
C VAL A 339 62.99 10.54 -20.27
N SER A 340 62.49 11.68 -19.78
CA SER A 340 63.18 12.97 -19.96
C SER A 340 64.57 12.96 -19.32
N PHE A 341 64.68 12.48 -18.07
CA PHE A 341 65.96 12.32 -17.37
C PHE A 341 66.92 11.40 -18.13
N LYS A 342 66.45 10.27 -18.67
CA LYS A 342 67.27 9.36 -19.48
C LYS A 342 67.70 9.99 -20.81
N THR A 343 66.88 10.84 -21.43
CA THR A 343 67.29 11.57 -22.64
C THR A 343 68.34 12.64 -22.36
N GLU A 344 68.21 13.41 -21.26
CA GLU A 344 69.22 14.38 -20.82
C GLU A 344 70.56 13.69 -20.52
N TRP A 345 70.53 12.60 -19.75
CA TRP A 345 71.71 11.79 -19.44
C TRP A 345 72.37 11.19 -20.70
N ALA A 346 71.59 10.74 -21.67
CA ALA A 346 72.11 10.25 -22.95
C ALA A 346 72.77 11.35 -23.80
N ILE A 347 72.25 12.59 -23.74
CA ILE A 347 72.85 13.76 -24.41
C ILE A 347 74.21 14.10 -23.79
N ASP A 348 74.29 14.18 -22.45
CA ASP A 348 75.55 14.47 -21.77
C ASP A 348 76.60 13.35 -21.94
N LEU A 349 76.16 12.08 -21.92
CA LEU A 349 77.06 10.95 -22.22
C LEU A 349 77.59 11.01 -23.66
N THR A 350 76.73 11.37 -24.62
CA THR A 350 77.13 11.55 -26.03
C THR A 350 78.10 12.71 -26.20
N LYS A 351 77.89 13.82 -25.47
CA LYS A 351 78.81 14.96 -25.43
C LYS A 351 80.18 14.55 -24.89
N HIS A 352 80.24 13.87 -23.75
CA HIS A 352 81.52 13.40 -23.18
C HIS A 352 82.22 12.38 -24.07
N LEU A 353 81.48 11.51 -24.79
CA LEU A 353 82.06 10.63 -25.79
C LEU A 353 82.71 11.41 -26.94
N ASN A 354 82.03 12.43 -27.47
CA ASN A 354 82.56 13.30 -28.53
C ASN A 354 83.79 14.09 -28.04
N GLU A 355 83.79 14.60 -26.81
CA GLU A 355 84.97 15.23 -26.19
C GLU A 355 86.15 14.25 -26.07
N ALA A 356 85.90 13.00 -25.69
CA ALA A 356 86.94 11.98 -25.58
C ALA A 356 87.52 11.59 -26.95
N VAL A 357 86.67 11.47 -27.99
CA VAL A 357 87.10 11.23 -29.38
C VAL A 357 87.96 12.40 -29.89
N ALA A 358 87.55 13.64 -29.66
CA ALA A 358 88.33 14.82 -30.06
C ALA A 358 89.71 14.88 -29.36
N ARG A 359 89.77 14.53 -28.06
CA ARG A 359 91.05 14.42 -27.33
C ARG A 359 91.94 13.31 -27.91
N SER A 360 91.37 12.15 -28.26
CA SER A 360 92.12 11.08 -28.93
C SER A 360 92.72 11.54 -30.26
N GLN A 361 91.93 12.22 -31.09
CA GLN A 361 92.39 12.75 -32.38
C GLN A 361 93.52 13.78 -32.23
N SER A 362 93.47 14.64 -31.20
CA SER A 362 94.57 15.56 -30.88
C SER A 362 95.85 14.81 -30.49
N LEU A 363 95.72 13.80 -29.62
CA LEU A 363 96.86 12.97 -29.20
C LEU A 363 97.46 12.17 -30.36
N ASP A 364 96.65 11.68 -31.30
CA ASP A 364 97.14 11.01 -32.51
C ASP A 364 97.97 11.96 -33.40
N VAL A 365 97.56 13.23 -33.52
CA VAL A 365 98.33 14.28 -34.22
C VAL A 365 99.65 14.58 -33.51
N GLU A 366 99.63 14.76 -32.18
CA GLU A 366 100.84 14.98 -31.36
C GLU A 366 101.82 13.79 -31.48
N VAL A 367 101.32 12.57 -31.32
CA VAL A 367 102.09 11.32 -31.46
C VAL A 367 102.71 11.20 -32.85
N ASN A 368 102.01 11.61 -33.92
CA ASN A 368 102.55 11.61 -35.27
C ASN A 368 103.56 12.74 -35.51
N SER A 369 103.39 13.91 -34.89
CA SER A 369 104.40 14.98 -34.86
C SER A 369 105.70 14.50 -34.17
N TYR A 370 105.59 13.88 -32.99
CA TYR A 370 106.74 13.32 -32.28
C TYR A 370 107.43 12.16 -33.03
N LYS A 371 106.69 11.31 -33.76
CA LYS A 371 107.29 10.31 -34.67
C LYS A 371 108.13 10.96 -35.77
N SER A 372 107.66 12.07 -36.35
CA SER A 372 108.37 12.81 -37.39
C SER A 372 109.59 13.57 -36.85
N GLN A 373 109.48 14.20 -35.67
CA GLN A 373 110.63 14.81 -34.98
C GLN A 373 111.69 13.74 -34.65
N LEU A 374 111.26 12.56 -34.18
CA LEU A 374 112.15 11.45 -33.87
C LEU A 374 112.81 10.84 -35.13
N SER A 375 112.14 10.83 -36.29
CA SER A 375 112.75 10.36 -37.54
C SER A 375 113.77 11.38 -38.08
N PHE A 376 113.47 12.68 -37.98
CA PHE A 376 114.42 13.76 -38.31
C PHE A 376 115.66 13.70 -37.42
N ALA A 377 115.49 13.68 -36.09
CA ALA A 377 116.61 13.61 -35.15
C ALA A 377 117.47 12.34 -35.32
N LYS A 378 116.86 11.21 -35.72
CA LYS A 378 117.61 10.00 -36.11
C LYS A 378 118.42 10.20 -37.39
N ALA A 379 117.85 10.82 -38.42
CA ALA A 379 118.53 11.11 -39.68
C ALA A 379 119.70 12.09 -39.49
N GLU A 380 119.50 13.13 -38.68
CA GLU A 380 120.53 14.09 -38.29
C GLU A 380 121.63 13.42 -37.45
N THR A 381 121.26 12.55 -36.51
CA THR A 381 122.23 11.70 -35.76
C THR A 381 123.05 10.80 -36.69
N THR A 382 122.47 10.25 -37.76
CA THR A 382 123.26 9.50 -38.76
C THR A 382 124.17 10.41 -39.58
N ARG A 383 123.70 11.59 -40.01
CA ARG A 383 124.51 12.58 -40.73
C ARG A 383 125.74 13.00 -39.91
N TYR A 384 125.56 13.40 -38.66
CA TYR A 384 126.68 13.77 -37.77
C TYR A 384 127.64 12.60 -37.52
N LYS A 385 127.16 11.35 -37.49
CA LYS A 385 128.03 10.16 -37.39
C LYS A 385 128.88 9.96 -38.65
N ASP A 386 128.32 10.17 -39.84
CA ASP A 386 129.05 10.01 -41.10
C ASP A 386 130.00 11.18 -41.39
N GLU A 387 129.61 12.40 -41.01
CA GLU A 387 130.49 13.57 -40.97
C GLU A 387 131.67 13.36 -40.02
N ASN A 388 131.44 12.84 -38.80
CA ASN A 388 132.51 12.45 -37.88
C ASN A 388 133.43 11.34 -38.44
N LYS A 389 132.90 10.40 -39.24
CA LYS A 389 133.75 9.41 -39.96
C LYS A 389 134.60 10.09 -41.02
N SER A 390 134.06 11.06 -41.74
CA SER A 390 134.78 11.82 -42.77
C SER A 390 135.90 12.65 -42.15
N LEU A 391 135.60 13.45 -41.13
CA LEU A 391 136.58 14.26 -40.39
C LEU A 391 137.68 13.40 -39.74
N ARG A 392 137.36 12.17 -39.30
CA ARG A 392 138.37 11.23 -38.79
C ARG A 392 139.31 10.70 -39.88
N ARG A 393 138.82 10.48 -41.10
CA ARG A 393 139.69 10.13 -42.25
C ARG A 393 140.56 11.33 -42.63
N GLU A 394 139.97 12.51 -42.76
CA GLU A 394 140.69 13.74 -43.09
C GLU A 394 141.80 14.04 -42.07
N ASN A 395 141.54 13.89 -40.77
CA ASN A 395 142.58 14.02 -39.74
C ASN A 395 143.66 12.92 -39.82
N GLN A 396 143.32 11.70 -40.29
CA GLN A 396 144.28 10.63 -40.52
C GLN A 396 145.13 10.91 -41.78
N ASP A 397 144.54 11.40 -42.86
CA ASP A 397 145.20 11.77 -44.10
C ASP A 397 146.11 12.99 -43.90
N LEU A 398 145.64 14.01 -43.16
CA LEU A 398 146.47 15.13 -42.69
C LEU A 398 147.60 14.66 -41.77
N GLY A 399 147.35 13.64 -40.93
CA GLY A 399 148.38 13.00 -40.10
C GLY A 399 149.48 12.33 -40.94
N TYR A 400 149.10 11.60 -42.00
CA TYR A 400 150.06 11.01 -42.94
C TYR A 400 150.83 12.09 -43.73
N ASN A 401 150.14 13.14 -44.20
CA ASN A 401 150.77 14.25 -44.91
C ASN A 401 151.76 15.03 -44.01
N LEU A 402 151.41 15.25 -42.75
CA LEU A 402 152.28 15.92 -41.79
C LEU A 402 153.49 15.05 -41.42
N ALA A 403 153.31 13.73 -41.27
CA ALA A 403 154.42 12.80 -41.09
C ALA A 403 155.36 12.80 -42.30
N GLY A 404 154.84 12.69 -43.52
CA GLY A 404 155.64 12.73 -44.75
C GLY A 404 156.37 14.06 -44.98
N ALA A 405 155.73 15.19 -44.66
CA ALA A 405 156.38 16.50 -44.68
C ALA A 405 157.46 16.64 -43.59
N GLN A 406 157.33 15.93 -42.47
CA GLN A 406 158.34 15.92 -41.42
C GLN A 406 159.53 15.01 -41.78
N ASP A 407 159.29 13.87 -42.43
CA ASP A 407 160.33 13.04 -43.08
C ASP A 407 161.06 13.84 -44.19
N GLU A 408 160.34 14.65 -44.97
CA GLU A 408 160.94 15.58 -45.95
C GLU A 408 161.80 16.64 -45.26
N ILE A 409 161.31 17.26 -44.18
CA ILE A 409 162.11 18.21 -43.39
C ILE A 409 163.37 17.56 -42.81
N ASP A 410 163.31 16.32 -42.33
CA ASP A 410 164.46 15.62 -41.75
C ASP A 410 165.44 15.11 -42.81
N THR A 411 164.97 14.68 -43.99
CA THR A 411 165.86 14.41 -45.14
C THR A 411 166.53 15.69 -45.66
N LEU A 412 165.80 16.81 -45.75
CA LEU A 412 166.35 18.12 -46.08
C LEU A 412 167.34 18.63 -45.02
N ARG A 413 167.09 18.39 -43.72
CA ARG A 413 168.04 18.69 -42.63
C ARG A 413 169.32 17.87 -42.79
N ASN A 414 169.21 16.56 -43.01
CA ASN A 414 170.36 15.68 -43.23
C ASN A 414 171.17 16.12 -44.46
N ALA A 415 170.52 16.43 -45.58
CA ALA A 415 171.18 16.98 -46.76
C ALA A 415 171.84 18.35 -46.50
N ASN A 416 171.23 19.21 -45.67
CA ASN A 416 171.81 20.49 -45.26
C ASN A 416 173.01 20.29 -44.31
N GLU A 417 172.97 19.28 -43.43
CA GLU A 417 174.13 18.85 -42.65
C GLU A 417 175.25 18.30 -43.54
N ASP A 418 174.96 17.47 -44.54
CA ASP A 418 175.97 17.00 -45.48
C ASP A 418 176.54 18.13 -46.34
N LEU A 419 175.73 19.10 -46.76
CA LEU A 419 176.21 20.34 -47.39
C LEU A 419 177.06 21.19 -46.43
N ARG A 420 176.76 21.22 -45.13
CA ARG A 420 177.58 21.89 -44.09
C ARG A 420 178.89 21.14 -43.82
N ARG A 421 178.87 19.80 -43.76
CA ARG A 421 180.06 18.94 -43.65
C ARG A 421 180.95 19.13 -44.88
N ASN A 422 180.36 19.14 -46.07
CA ASN A 422 181.06 19.41 -47.33
C ASN A 422 181.60 20.84 -47.40
N THR A 423 180.88 21.87 -46.95
CA THR A 423 181.43 23.23 -46.88
C THR A 423 182.46 23.42 -45.77
N ALA A 424 182.41 22.66 -44.67
CA ALA A 424 183.47 22.62 -43.66
C ALA A 424 184.71 21.88 -44.17
N HIS A 425 184.54 20.77 -44.88
CA HIS A 425 185.62 20.03 -45.53
C HIS A 425 186.27 20.86 -46.64
N LEU A 426 185.47 21.45 -47.55
CA LEU A 426 185.95 22.37 -48.59
C LEU A 426 186.59 23.62 -47.99
N ARG A 427 186.14 24.12 -46.83
CA ARG A 427 186.86 25.19 -46.09
C ARG A 427 188.19 24.70 -45.53
N SER A 428 188.25 23.49 -44.98
CA SER A 428 189.50 22.90 -44.50
C SER A 428 190.49 22.63 -45.64
N GLU A 429 190.01 22.16 -46.80
CA GLU A 429 190.81 22.08 -48.02
C GLU A 429 191.21 23.46 -48.51
N PHE A 430 190.33 24.46 -48.45
CA PHE A 430 190.70 25.83 -48.80
C PHE A 430 191.74 26.39 -47.82
N GLU A 431 191.66 26.11 -46.53
CA GLU A 431 192.63 26.54 -45.53
C GLU A 431 193.95 25.75 -45.61
N GLU A 432 193.91 24.49 -46.06
CA GLU A 432 195.10 23.74 -46.42
C GLU A 432 195.74 24.30 -47.70
N VAL A 433 194.99 24.45 -48.80
CA VAL A 433 195.45 25.06 -50.06
C VAL A 433 195.90 26.51 -49.85
N HIS A 434 195.29 27.25 -48.93
CA HIS A 434 195.69 28.61 -48.57
C HIS A 434 196.87 28.61 -47.57
N GLY A 435 197.07 27.54 -46.80
CA GLY A 435 198.29 27.25 -46.05
C GLY A 435 199.46 26.88 -46.96
N GLN A 436 199.22 26.02 -47.96
CA GLN A 436 200.12 25.69 -49.06
C GLN A 436 200.46 26.97 -49.85
N ALA A 437 199.46 27.82 -50.15
CA ALA A 437 199.67 29.13 -50.76
C ALA A 437 200.49 30.06 -49.86
N ARG A 438 200.27 30.09 -48.53
CA ARG A 438 201.13 30.85 -47.59
C ARG A 438 202.56 30.31 -47.53
N THR A 439 202.78 28.99 -47.63
CA THR A 439 204.14 28.44 -47.75
C THR A 439 204.77 28.70 -49.10
N LEU A 440 204.02 28.67 -50.20
CA LEU A 440 204.47 29.10 -51.52
C LEU A 440 204.76 30.61 -51.54
N GLN A 441 203.99 31.42 -50.82
CA GLN A 441 204.15 32.87 -50.70
C GLN A 441 205.30 33.26 -49.76
N ARG A 442 205.62 32.44 -48.75
CA ARG A 442 206.90 32.48 -48.02
C ARG A 442 208.06 32.16 -48.95
N ARG A 443 208.01 31.03 -49.68
CA ARG A 443 209.05 30.67 -50.66
C ARG A 443 209.18 31.71 -51.79
N PHE A 444 208.10 32.43 -52.14
CA PHE A 444 208.13 33.58 -53.04
C PHE A 444 208.74 34.82 -52.38
N SER A 445 208.52 35.06 -51.09
CA SER A 445 209.13 36.16 -50.34
C SER A 445 210.65 35.95 -50.15
N ASP A 446 211.08 34.71 -49.97
CA ASP A 446 212.49 34.29 -49.97
C ASP A 446 213.16 34.45 -51.36
N VAL A 447 212.36 34.56 -52.43
CA VAL A 447 212.82 34.80 -53.82
C VAL A 447 212.63 36.25 -54.28
N THR A 448 211.66 36.99 -53.75
CA THR A 448 211.33 38.38 -54.16
C THR A 448 211.95 39.46 -53.28
N SER A 449 212.75 39.09 -52.28
CA SER A 449 213.55 40.01 -51.46
C SER A 449 214.71 40.70 -52.21
N SER A 450 214.86 40.44 -53.52
CA SER A 450 215.83 41.11 -54.43
C SER A 450 215.17 42.06 -55.48
N GLY A 451 213.89 42.42 -55.34
CA GLY A 451 213.22 43.41 -56.21
C GLY A 451 212.34 44.37 -55.42
N ARG A 452 212.73 45.65 -55.28
CA ARG A 452 212.21 46.54 -54.21
C ARG A 452 211.83 47.95 -54.69
N ARG A 453 210.64 48.43 -54.25
CA ARG A 453 209.97 49.73 -54.54
C ARG A 453 209.25 49.73 -55.89
N SER A 454 208.03 50.28 -56.07
CA SER A 454 207.25 51.35 -55.39
C SER A 454 205.71 51.04 -55.47
N LEU A 455 204.71 51.76 -54.89
CA LEU A 455 204.60 52.99 -54.06
C LEU A 455 203.24 53.04 -53.30
N MET A 456 203.10 53.98 -52.36
CA MET A 456 201.90 54.71 -51.86
C MET A 456 200.60 54.03 -51.35
N GLU A 457 200.43 54.10 -50.02
CA GLU A 457 199.33 54.68 -49.18
C GLU A 457 198.33 55.71 -49.81
N PRO A 458 197.28 56.21 -49.08
CA PRO A 458 196.38 55.57 -48.07
C PRO A 458 194.88 56.07 -48.01
N VAL A 459 193.93 55.25 -47.47
CA VAL A 459 192.79 55.66 -46.56
C VAL A 459 191.73 56.68 -47.15
N PRO A 460 190.61 57.18 -46.53
CA PRO A 460 189.70 56.76 -45.43
C PRO A 460 188.18 56.60 -45.77
N PHE A 461 187.42 55.91 -44.88
CA PHE A 461 186.08 56.27 -44.29
C PHE A 461 184.83 56.61 -45.16
N VAL A 462 183.69 56.78 -44.45
CA VAL A 462 182.30 57.08 -44.91
C VAL A 462 181.58 55.92 -45.64
N GLY A 463 180.31 55.59 -45.37
CA GLY A 463 179.43 56.00 -44.26
C GLY A 463 177.97 56.30 -44.66
N GLY A 464 177.05 55.41 -44.31
CA GLY A 464 175.63 55.73 -44.07
C GLY A 464 174.67 55.82 -45.27
N THR A 465 173.63 54.98 -45.25
CA THR A 465 172.21 55.30 -45.57
C THR A 465 171.39 54.06 -45.16
N ALA A 466 170.38 54.06 -44.28
CA ALA A 466 169.47 55.04 -43.67
C ALA A 466 168.19 55.36 -44.49
N ALA A 467 167.04 55.03 -43.90
CA ALA A 467 165.65 55.33 -44.31
C ALA A 467 165.19 54.70 -45.65
N SER A 468 163.89 54.61 -46.00
CA SER A 468 162.67 55.23 -45.44
C SER A 468 161.39 54.45 -45.81
N ILE A 469 160.19 55.00 -45.47
CA ILE A 469 158.82 54.58 -45.88
C ILE A 469 158.32 53.29 -45.22
N GLN A 470 157.35 53.21 -44.29
CA GLN A 470 156.38 54.17 -43.69
C GLN A 470 155.09 54.51 -44.47
N GLU A 471 154.02 53.73 -44.21
CA GLU A 471 152.56 54.05 -44.31
C GLU A 471 151.78 52.90 -43.59
N THR A 472 150.78 52.99 -42.69
CA THR A 472 150.05 54.04 -41.92
C THR A 472 148.67 54.55 -42.41
N LEU A 473 147.62 53.68 -42.36
CA LEU A 473 146.19 54.02 -42.15
C LEU A 473 145.42 52.71 -41.78
N GLU A 474 144.53 52.53 -40.80
CA GLU A 474 143.66 53.33 -39.89
C GLU A 474 142.24 53.72 -40.37
N GLU A 475 141.26 53.30 -39.54
CA GLU A 475 139.89 53.79 -39.24
C GLU A 475 138.79 54.04 -40.30
N SER A 476 137.65 53.33 -40.13
CA SER A 476 136.21 53.74 -40.23
C SER A 476 135.36 52.53 -40.65
N GLN A 477 134.43 51.92 -39.89
CA GLN A 477 133.30 52.37 -39.05
C GLN A 477 132.14 53.09 -39.78
N MET A 478 130.91 52.66 -39.43
CA MET A 478 129.59 53.23 -39.77
C MET A 478 129.13 53.06 -41.25
N ARG A 479 127.83 52.90 -41.57
CA ARG A 479 126.61 52.66 -40.77
C ARG A 479 125.47 52.06 -41.63
N GLU A 480 124.48 51.50 -40.96
CA GLU A 480 123.04 51.43 -41.34
C GLU A 480 122.64 50.99 -42.76
N ARG A 481 121.99 49.81 -42.83
CA ARG A 481 120.54 49.80 -43.15
C ARG A 481 119.81 48.55 -42.64
N VAL A 482 118.86 48.81 -41.73
CA VAL A 482 117.52 48.18 -41.62
C VAL A 482 117.45 46.66 -41.38
N MET A 483 117.24 46.32 -40.10
CA MET A 483 116.16 45.49 -39.54
C MET A 483 115.23 44.70 -40.50
N SER A 484 114.77 43.54 -40.02
CA SER A 484 113.60 42.79 -40.56
C SER A 484 113.75 42.15 -41.94
N MET A 485 114.28 40.92 -41.95
CA MET A 485 113.42 39.73 -42.14
C MET A 485 114.19 38.48 -41.69
N GLY A 486 113.84 37.96 -40.51
CA GLY A 486 114.26 36.63 -40.07
C GLY A 486 113.40 35.54 -40.70
N GLU A 487 113.76 34.28 -40.42
CA GLU A 487 112.92 33.08 -40.58
C GLU A 487 112.42 32.81 -42.02
N LYS A 488 113.28 32.15 -42.80
CA LYS A 488 112.88 31.47 -44.04
C LYS A 488 112.00 30.25 -43.76
N ALA A 489 110.77 30.31 -44.23
CA ALA A 489 110.06 29.26 -44.98
C ALA A 489 110.11 27.81 -44.47
N MET A 490 109.02 27.37 -43.84
CA MET A 490 108.11 26.29 -44.29
C MET A 490 106.85 26.38 -43.40
N SER A 491 105.57 26.35 -43.81
CA SER A 491 104.87 25.78 -45.00
C SER A 491 105.13 24.29 -45.16
N PHE A 492 104.24 23.38 -44.73
CA PHE A 492 102.77 23.44 -44.79
C PHE A 492 102.10 22.90 -43.51
#